data_AF-A0A392MM36-F1
#
_entry.id   AF-A0A392MM36-F1
#
_cell.length_a   1.000
_cell.length_b   1.000
_cell.length_c   1.000
_cell.angle_alpha   90.00
_cell.angle_beta   90.00
_cell.angle_gamma   90.00
#
_symmetry.space_group_name_H-M   'P 1'
#
loop_
_entity.id
_entity.type
_entity.pdbx_description
1 polymer ?
#
loop_
_entity_poly.entity_id
_entity_poly.type
_entity_poly.pdbx_seq_one_letter_code
_entity_poly.pdbx_strand_id
1 'polypeptide(L)' 'MDPERSIEEQFTKLHPTLPVNTRIGIVGGGPSGISAAYALARLGYNNITVLEKHHAVGGMCESVEIE' A
#
# COMPACT_ATOMS: atom_id res chain seq x y z
N MET A 1 5.84 -9.19 22.14
CA MET A 1 6.15 -8.18 21.11
C MET A 1 7.33 -7.39 21.65
N ASP A 2 8.45 -7.40 20.94
CA ASP A 2 9.60 -6.57 21.27
C ASP A 2 9.29 -5.13 20.80
N PRO A 3 9.11 -4.17 21.72
CA PRO A 3 8.68 -2.82 21.38
C PRO A 3 9.76 -2.00 20.67
N GLU A 4 11.01 -2.44 20.62
CA GLU A 4 12.12 -1.71 19.98
C GLU A 4 12.39 -2.11 18.54
N ARG A 5 11.72 -3.16 18.03
CA ARG A 5 11.96 -3.62 16.67
C ARG A 5 11.29 -2.69 15.66
N SER A 6 12.10 -1.84 15.03
CA SER A 6 11.64 -0.85 14.05
C SER A 6 10.76 -1.52 12.98
N ILE A 7 9.68 -0.84 12.60
CA ILE A 7 8.75 -1.34 11.58
C ILE A 7 9.51 -1.67 10.29
N GLU A 8 10.55 -0.90 9.96
CA GLU A 8 11.46 -1.17 8.85
C GLU A 8 12.03 -2.60 8.90
N GLU A 9 12.54 -3.05 10.04
CA GLU A 9 13.14 -4.39 10.17
C GLU A 9 12.12 -5.52 9.97
N GLN A 10 10.87 -5.30 10.38
CA GLN A 10 9.78 -6.26 10.18
C GLN A 10 9.44 -6.39 8.70
N PHE A 11 9.48 -5.28 7.95
CA PHE A 11 9.32 -5.28 6.51
C PHE A 11 10.52 -5.89 5.78
N THR A 12 11.76 -5.64 6.21
CA THR A 12 12.96 -6.22 5.57
C THR A 12 13.00 -7.75 5.65
N LYS A 13 12.40 -8.35 6.68
CA LYS A 13 12.24 -9.81 6.80
C LYS A 13 11.18 -10.39 5.87
N LEU A 14 10.25 -9.59 5.38
CA LEU A 14 9.39 -9.93 4.25
C LEU A 14 10.23 -9.74 2.97
N HIS A 15 11.29 -10.53 2.84
CA HIS A 15 12.14 -10.54 1.65
C HIS A 15 11.27 -10.64 0.39
N PRO A 16 11.57 -9.89 -0.70
CA PRO A 16 10.79 -9.98 -1.93
C PRO A 16 10.87 -11.42 -2.44
N THR A 17 9.75 -12.14 -2.41
CA THR A 17 9.65 -13.47 -3.04
C THR A 17 9.51 -13.35 -4.56
N LEU A 18 9.22 -12.15 -5.04
CA LEU A 18 8.99 -11.83 -6.44
C LEU A 18 10.02 -10.79 -6.93
N PRO A 19 10.38 -10.80 -8.22
CA PRO A 19 11.19 -9.74 -8.82
C PRO A 19 10.61 -8.35 -8.54
N VAL A 20 11.47 -7.37 -8.26
CA VAL A 20 11.04 -5.98 -7.95
C VAL A 20 10.18 -5.32 -9.05
N ASN A 21 10.31 -5.79 -10.29
CA ASN A 21 9.54 -5.33 -11.45
C ASN A 21 8.25 -6.14 -11.71
N THR A 22 7.88 -7.04 -10.80
CA THR A 22 6.64 -7.82 -10.90
C THR A 22 5.46 -6.88 -11.01
N ARG A 23 4.59 -7.15 -11.98
CA ARG A 23 3.41 -6.33 -12.26
C ARG A 23 2.31 -6.65 -11.26
N ILE A 24 1.99 -5.69 -10.41
CA ILE A 24 1.04 -5.86 -9.30
C ILE A 24 -0.16 -4.95 -9.53
N GLY A 25 -1.35 -5.54 -9.64
CA GLY A 25 -2.62 -4.81 -9.67
C GLY A 25 -3.31 -4.86 -8.31
N ILE A 26 -3.65 -3.69 -7.77
CA ILE A 26 -4.41 -3.52 -6.53
C ILE A 26 -5.78 -2.96 -6.90
N VAL A 27 -6.86 -3.65 -6.53
CA VAL A 27 -8.24 -3.21 -6.82
C VAL A 27 -8.82 -2.58 -5.55
N GLY A 28 -9.19 -1.30 -5.65
CA GLY A 28 -9.65 -0.46 -4.55
C GLY A 28 -8.55 0.46 -4.01
N GLY A 29 -8.82 1.76 -4.02
CA GLY A 29 -8.02 2.86 -3.46
C GLY A 29 -8.49 3.31 -2.08
N GLY A 30 -9.10 2.40 -1.32
CA GLY A 30 -9.41 2.61 0.10
C GLY A 30 -8.17 2.49 1.01
N PRO A 31 -8.34 2.52 2.34
CA PRO A 31 -7.23 2.53 3.29
C PRO A 31 -6.37 1.26 3.17
N SER A 32 -6.99 0.11 2.93
CA SER A 32 -6.29 -1.17 2.73
C SER A 32 -5.47 -1.19 1.45
N GLY A 33 -6.04 -0.76 0.32
CA GLY A 33 -5.37 -0.77 -0.98
C GLY A 33 -4.18 0.19 -1.03
N ILE A 34 -4.35 1.41 -0.51
CA ILE A 34 -3.25 2.38 -0.40
C ILE A 34 -2.17 1.88 0.56
N SER A 35 -2.54 1.31 1.71
CA SER A 35 -1.57 0.75 2.65
C SER A 35 -0.76 -0.40 2.05
N ALA A 36 -1.42 -1.27 1.27
CA ALA A 36 -0.75 -2.34 0.54
C ALA A 36 0.22 -1.79 -0.51
N ALA A 37 -0.20 -0.80 -1.32
CA ALA A 37 0.65 -0.13 -2.30
C ALA A 37 1.87 0.53 -1.64
N TYR A 38 1.66 1.22 -0.52
CA TYR A 38 2.71 1.86 0.27
C TYR A 38 3.73 0.84 0.80
N ALA A 39 3.26 -0.26 1.41
CA ALA A 39 4.14 -1.31 1.91
C ALA A 39 4.96 -1.95 0.78
N LEU A 40 4.35 -2.26 -0.36
CA LEU A 40 5.05 -2.80 -1.52
C LEU A 40 6.07 -1.81 -2.08
N ALA A 41 5.73 -0.53 -2.18
CA ALA A 41 6.69 0.50 -2.61
C ALA A 41 7.89 0.59 -1.65
N ARG A 42 7.65 0.50 -0.33
CA ARG A 42 8.73 0.46 0.67
C ARG A 42 9.60 -0.79 0.60
N LEU A 43 9.06 -1.91 0.13
CA LEU A 43 9.80 -3.14 -0.15
C LEU A 43 10.58 -3.09 -1.48
N GLY A 44 10.47 -2.01 -2.24
CA GLY A 44 11.22 -1.78 -3.47
C GLY A 44 10.51 -2.22 -4.76
N TYR A 45 9.25 -2.65 -4.69
CA TYR A 45 8.47 -2.95 -5.89
C TYR A 45 8.17 -1.67 -6.67
N ASN A 46 8.40 -1.69 -7.98
CA ASN A 46 8.33 -0.49 -8.84
C ASN A 46 7.27 -0.56 -9.96
N ASN A 47 6.55 -1.68 -10.08
CA ASN A 47 5.54 -1.90 -11.11
C ASN A 47 4.17 -2.19 -10.48
N ILE A 48 3.66 -1.22 -9.73
CA ILE A 48 2.42 -1.30 -8.95
C ILE A 48 1.37 -0.39 -9.59
N THR A 49 0.15 -0.89 -9.74
CA THR A 49 -0.99 -0.09 -10.22
C THR A 49 -2.17 -0.25 -9.27
N VAL A 50 -2.69 0.87 -8.77
CA VAL A 50 -3.93 0.91 -7.98
C VAL A 50 -5.08 1.32 -8.89
N LEU A 51 -6.14 0.53 -8.91
CA LEU A 51 -7.35 0.75 -9.68
C LEU A 51 -8.47 1.12 -8.71
N GLU A 52 -8.91 2.38 -8.75
CA GLU A 52 -10.05 2.89 -7.98
C GLU A 52 -11.19 3.25 -8.94
N LYS A 53 -12.42 2.92 -8.54
CA LYS A 53 -13.64 3.20 -9.29
C LYS A 53 -14.06 4.68 -9.14
N HIS A 54 -13.90 5.23 -7.94
CA HIS A 54 -14.31 6.58 -7.58
C HIS A 54 -13.30 7.64 -8.06
N HIS A 55 -13.74 8.90 -8.11
CA HIS A 55 -12.88 10.03 -8.46
C HIS A 55 -11.95 10.46 -7.32
N ALA A 56 -12.14 9.91 -6.12
CA ALA A 56 -11.32 10.15 -4.95
C ALA A 56 -10.86 8.81 -4.35
N VAL A 57 -9.77 8.88 -3.61
CA VAL A 57 -9.26 7.78 -2.80
C VAL A 57 -9.81 7.85 -1.37
N GLY A 58 -9.61 6.80 -0.59
CA GLY A 58 -10.03 6.74 0.83
C GLY A 58 -11.20 5.80 1.08
N GLY A 59 -11.94 5.40 0.03
CA GLY A 59 -13.06 4.46 0.17
C GLY A 59 -14.09 4.97 1.18
N MET A 60 -14.32 4.21 2.26
CA MET A 60 -15.22 4.63 3.33
C MET A 60 -14.68 5.82 4.17
N CYS A 61 -13.40 6.13 4.09
CA CYS A 61 -12.78 7.29 4.74
C CYS A 61 -12.90 8.52 3.82
N GLU A 62 -14.11 9.08 3.74
CA GLU A 62 -14.43 10.24 2.92
C GLU A 62 -14.69 11.48 3.80
N SER A 63 -14.23 12.63 3.35
CA SER A 63 -14.52 13.93 3.97
C SER A 63 -15.22 14.80 2.95
N VAL A 64 -16.31 15.46 3.37
CA VAL A 64 -17.11 16.33 2.51
C VAL A 64 -16.94 17.78 2.94
N GLU A 65 -16.76 18.66 1.98
CA GLU A 65 -16.82 20.10 2.20
C GLU A 65 -18.30 20.53 2.18
N ILE A 66 -18.71 21.29 3.19
CA ILE A 66 -20.07 21.85 3.31
C ILE A 66 -19.93 23.37 3.21
N GLU A 67 -20.66 23.97 2.26
CA GLU A 67 -20.80 25.43 2.12
C GLU A 67 -21.78 26.03 3.13
#